data_AF-A0AAE1USY7-F1
#
_entry.id   AF-A0AAE1USY7-F1
#
_cell.length_a   1.000
_cell.length_b   1.000
_cell.length_c   1.000
_cell.angle_alpha   90.00
_cell.angle_beta   90.00
_cell.angle_gamma   90.00
#
_symmetry.space_group_name_H-M   'P 1'
#
loop_
_entity.id
_entity.type
_entity.pdbx_description
1 polymer ?
#
loop_
_entity_poly.entity_id
_entity_poly.type
_entity_poly.pdbx_seq_one_letter_code
_entity_poly.pdbx_strand_id
1 'polypeptide(L)'
;MERTEEDPEGLKVQLMDHQRQASTWLLWRETQLPPGGILADDMGLGKTLTMISLMLKHRELVEEGTIPKDFSALKKDECDSDQDEDDDNLSWIRTKGGSRSRSLVPSLGTLVVCPDSTPASLLGQWEGEVRRHVSKEKMNVYIYHGATRESNDKRLALYDMVITTYTIVRMEGFPGRKEHINIKTKGDIPKVKAKNQGSLFRVGWTRIILDEAHTIRNHRTKTSQAVCMLRGGRRWAVTGTPVQNQEMDLYSLIRFLRTKPFDDYTVKAKNQGSLFRVGWTRIILDEAHTIRNHRTKTSQAVCMLRGGRRWAVTGTPVQNQEMDLYSLIRFLRTKPFDDYTCWKLQVCNNSAQGARRLAMLVKVLMLRRVKDQVSCVRLA
;
A
#
# COMPACT_ATOMS: atom_id res chain seq x y z
N MET A 1 -9.08 -21.79 -10.17
CA MET A 1 -9.64 -21.01 -9.04
C MET A 1 -10.92 -21.70 -8.59
N GLU A 2 -10.82 -22.89 -7.99
CA GLU A 2 -12.00 -23.73 -7.68
C GLU A 2 -12.17 -24.05 -6.18
N ARG A 3 -11.26 -23.59 -5.31
CA ARG A 3 -11.48 -23.68 -3.86
C ARG A 3 -12.12 -22.38 -3.38
N THR A 4 -13.43 -22.40 -3.18
CA THR A 4 -14.11 -21.42 -2.33
C THR A 4 -13.76 -21.70 -0.89
N GLU A 5 -13.32 -20.69 -0.15
CA GLU A 5 -13.07 -20.84 1.28
C GLU A 5 -14.35 -21.12 2.06
N GLU A 6 -14.20 -21.87 3.15
CA GLU A 6 -15.24 -22.11 4.14
C GLU A 6 -15.55 -20.83 4.93
N ASP A 7 -16.76 -20.79 5.50
CA ASP A 7 -17.20 -19.65 6.30
C ASP A 7 -16.28 -19.47 7.53
N PRO A 8 -15.85 -18.25 7.86
CA PRO A 8 -14.91 -18.01 8.95
C PRO A 8 -15.52 -18.32 10.31
N GLU A 9 -14.68 -18.74 11.26
CA GLU A 9 -15.14 -18.99 12.61
C GLU A 9 -15.76 -17.75 13.27
N GLY A 10 -16.90 -17.94 13.94
CA GLY A 10 -17.60 -16.87 14.65
C GLY A 10 -18.62 -16.10 13.82
N LEU A 11 -18.77 -16.43 12.53
CA LEU A 11 -19.89 -15.95 11.72
C LEU A 11 -21.16 -16.75 12.05
N LYS A 12 -22.26 -16.06 12.34
CA LYS A 12 -23.56 -16.65 12.73
C LYS A 12 -24.44 -17.04 11.53
N VAL A 13 -24.08 -16.57 10.35
CA VAL A 13 -24.87 -16.74 9.11
C VAL A 13 -23.96 -17.34 8.05
N GLN A 14 -24.52 -18.22 7.23
CA GLN A 14 -23.80 -18.80 6.11
C GLN A 14 -23.67 -17.77 4.98
N LEU A 15 -22.48 -17.67 4.41
CA LEU A 15 -22.23 -16.79 3.27
C LEU A 15 -22.89 -17.35 2.02
N MET A 16 -23.42 -16.47 1.18
CA MET A 16 -23.86 -16.84 -0.17
C MET A 16 -22.65 -17.21 -1.03
N ASP A 17 -22.85 -18.00 -2.09
CA ASP A 17 -21.75 -18.50 -2.92
C ASP A 17 -20.91 -17.37 -3.52
N HIS A 18 -21.55 -16.28 -3.98
CA HIS A 18 -20.83 -15.11 -4.48
C HIS A 18 -20.01 -14.41 -3.39
N GLN A 19 -20.46 -14.44 -2.14
CA GLN A 19 -19.74 -13.87 -1.01
C GLN A 19 -18.53 -14.73 -0.61
N ARG A 20 -18.63 -16.06 -0.72
CA ARG A 20 -17.48 -16.96 -0.53
C ARG A 20 -16.43 -16.79 -1.62
N GLN A 21 -16.87 -16.67 -2.88
CA GLN A 21 -15.99 -16.36 -4.00
C GLN A 21 -15.30 -15.00 -3.79
N ALA A 22 -16.06 -13.98 -3.38
CA ALA A 22 -15.51 -12.67 -3.05
C ALA A 22 -14.50 -12.74 -1.90
N SER A 23 -14.82 -13.42 -0.80
CA SER A 23 -13.90 -13.60 0.35
C SER A 23 -12.58 -14.26 -0.07
N THR A 24 -12.66 -15.33 -0.86
CA THR A 24 -11.49 -16.02 -1.43
C THR A 24 -10.63 -15.06 -2.28
N TRP A 25 -11.28 -14.27 -3.14
CA TRP A 25 -10.60 -13.27 -3.96
C TRP A 25 -9.96 -12.16 -3.12
N LEU A 26 -10.65 -11.67 -2.09
CA LEU A 26 -10.15 -10.64 -1.18
C LEU A 26 -8.87 -11.13 -0.46
N LEU A 27 -8.89 -12.35 0.10
CA LEU A 27 -7.74 -12.96 0.77
C LEU A 27 -6.55 -13.11 -0.18
N TRP A 28 -6.78 -13.68 -1.37
CA TRP A 28 -5.74 -13.75 -2.40
C TRP A 28 -5.20 -12.36 -2.75
N ARG A 29 -6.08 -11.36 -2.92
CA ARG A 29 -5.68 -10.01 -3.32
C ARG A 29 -4.84 -9.30 -2.26
N GLU A 30 -5.03 -9.61 -0.98
CA GLU A 30 -4.19 -9.10 0.13
C GLU A 30 -2.75 -9.64 0.11
N THR A 31 -2.49 -10.75 -0.59
CA THR A 31 -1.12 -11.28 -0.80
C THR A 31 -0.37 -10.61 -1.95
N GLN A 32 -1.09 -9.93 -2.84
CA GLN A 32 -0.54 -9.29 -4.04
C GLN A 32 -0.09 -7.85 -3.75
N LEU A 33 0.80 -7.27 -4.57
CA LEU A 33 1.28 -5.89 -4.42
C LEU A 33 0.63 -4.91 -5.41
N PRO A 34 0.14 -3.73 -4.97
CA PRO A 34 -0.08 -3.34 -3.58
C PRO A 34 -1.22 -4.16 -2.94
N PRO A 35 -1.21 -4.41 -1.62
CA PRO A 35 -2.19 -5.26 -0.96
C PRO A 35 -3.55 -4.57 -0.79
N GLY A 36 -4.60 -5.26 -1.19
CA GLY A 36 -5.97 -4.74 -1.25
C GLY A 36 -6.40 -4.32 -2.66
N GLY A 37 -7.52 -3.63 -2.79
CA GLY A 37 -8.11 -3.34 -4.10
C GLY A 37 -9.45 -2.60 -4.02
N ILE A 38 -10.25 -2.73 -5.07
CA ILE A 38 -11.59 -2.15 -5.16
C ILE A 38 -12.60 -3.31 -5.13
N LEU A 39 -13.55 -3.26 -4.18
CA LEU A 39 -14.71 -4.14 -4.18
C LEU A 39 -15.88 -3.35 -4.76
N ALA A 40 -16.28 -3.73 -5.98
CA ALA A 40 -17.18 -2.96 -6.83
C ALA A 40 -18.57 -3.60 -7.02
N ASP A 41 -19.03 -4.38 -6.04
CA ASP A 41 -20.31 -5.08 -6.15
C ASP A 41 -21.49 -4.11 -6.11
N ASP A 42 -22.57 -4.46 -6.81
CA ASP A 42 -23.83 -3.72 -6.78
C ASP A 42 -24.41 -3.59 -5.35
N MET A 43 -25.26 -2.58 -5.17
CA MET A 43 -25.97 -2.38 -3.90
C MET A 43 -26.85 -3.60 -3.60
N GLY A 44 -26.81 -4.09 -2.36
CA GLY A 44 -27.58 -5.26 -1.95
C GLY A 44 -26.83 -6.60 -1.96
N LEU A 45 -25.66 -6.70 -2.60
CA LEU A 45 -24.88 -7.96 -2.64
C LEU A 45 -24.16 -8.34 -1.32
N GLY A 46 -24.30 -7.52 -0.27
CA GLY A 46 -23.73 -7.81 1.05
C GLY A 46 -22.23 -7.52 1.17
N LYS A 47 -21.74 -6.44 0.54
CA LYS A 47 -20.34 -5.97 0.63
C LYS A 47 -19.85 -5.85 2.07
N THR A 48 -20.67 -5.29 2.96
CA THR A 48 -20.33 -5.15 4.39
C THR A 48 -20.08 -6.50 5.05
N LEU A 49 -20.98 -7.47 4.85
CA LEU A 49 -20.82 -8.83 5.39
C LEU A 49 -19.57 -9.52 4.82
N THR A 50 -19.30 -9.33 3.53
CA THR A 50 -18.11 -9.85 2.85
C THR A 50 -16.82 -9.27 3.46
N MET A 51 -16.79 -7.97 3.77
CA MET A 51 -15.64 -7.35 4.43
C MET A 51 -15.48 -7.78 5.89
N ILE A 52 -16.58 -8.00 6.63
CA ILE A 52 -16.55 -8.56 7.98
C ILE A 52 -16.00 -9.99 7.96
N SER A 53 -16.43 -10.82 7.00
CA SER A 53 -15.92 -12.17 6.79
C SER A 53 -14.41 -12.17 6.57
N LEU A 54 -13.90 -11.28 5.70
CA LEU A 54 -12.46 -11.10 5.47
C LEU A 54 -11.69 -10.77 6.76
N MET A 55 -12.27 -9.97 7.67
CA MET A 55 -11.64 -9.65 8.96
C MET A 55 -11.58 -10.87 9.87
N LEU A 56 -12.67 -11.63 9.98
CA LEU A 56 -12.71 -12.84 10.80
C LEU A 56 -11.73 -13.89 10.27
N LYS A 57 -11.69 -14.11 8.95
CA LYS A 57 -10.77 -15.08 8.36
C LYS A 57 -9.31 -14.66 8.53
N HIS A 58 -9.00 -13.37 8.42
CA HIS A 58 -7.65 -12.87 8.72
C HIS A 58 -7.26 -13.11 10.18
N ARG A 59 -8.19 -12.96 11.13
CA ARG A 59 -7.96 -13.26 12.55
C ARG A 59 -7.73 -14.76 12.79
N GLU A 60 -8.55 -15.62 12.21
CA GLU A 60 -8.42 -17.08 12.25
C GLU A 60 -7.02 -17.52 11.77
N LEU A 61 -6.58 -17.03 10.61
CA LEU A 61 -5.25 -17.30 10.06
C LEU A 61 -4.09 -16.78 10.95
N VAL A 62 -4.33 -15.76 11.76
CA VAL A 62 -3.36 -15.23 12.73
C VAL A 62 -3.34 -16.07 14.02
N GLU A 63 -4.49 -16.60 14.44
CA GLU A 63 -4.62 -17.52 15.58
C GLU A 63 -3.97 -18.88 15.28
N GLU A 64 -4.16 -19.39 14.05
CA GLU A 64 -3.52 -20.61 13.53
C GLU A 64 -2.00 -20.47 13.31
N GLY A 65 -1.48 -19.24 13.28
CA GLY A 65 -0.07 -18.95 13.01
C GLY A 65 0.32 -18.99 11.53
N THR A 66 -0.64 -19.13 10.62
CA THR A 66 -0.46 -19.09 9.16
C THR A 66 0.02 -17.72 8.68
N ILE A 67 -0.42 -16.64 9.34
CA ILE A 67 -0.01 -15.25 9.07
C ILE A 67 0.59 -14.63 10.34
N PRO A 68 1.70 -13.86 10.26
CA PRO A 68 2.32 -13.26 11.44
C PRO A 68 1.38 -12.32 12.23
N LYS A 69 1.46 -12.42 13.57
CA LYS A 69 0.72 -11.61 14.56
C LYS A 69 1.07 -10.12 14.61
N ASP A 70 2.04 -9.68 13.81
CA ASP A 70 2.47 -8.30 13.75
C ASP A 70 2.77 -7.94 12.31
N PHE A 71 2.98 -6.64 12.05
CA PHE A 71 3.66 -6.17 10.84
C PHE A 71 5.10 -6.73 10.68
N SER A 72 5.51 -7.71 11.48
CA SER A 72 6.81 -8.39 11.39
C SER A 72 7.03 -9.06 10.03
N ALA A 73 5.96 -9.50 9.35
CA ALA A 73 6.02 -9.95 7.96
C ALA A 73 6.48 -8.83 7.01
N LEU A 74 6.04 -7.59 7.27
CA LEU A 74 6.48 -6.38 6.57
C LEU A 74 7.84 -5.87 7.10
N LYS A 75 8.26 -6.25 8.32
CA LYS A 75 9.59 -5.95 8.87
C LYS A 75 10.70 -6.87 8.34
N LYS A 76 10.38 -8.09 7.91
CA LYS A 76 11.39 -9.11 7.57
C LYS A 76 12.25 -8.76 6.35
N ASP A 77 11.87 -7.74 5.58
CA ASP A 77 12.57 -7.32 4.38
C ASP A 77 13.38 -6.01 4.51
N GLU A 78 13.46 -5.35 5.67
CA GLU A 78 14.30 -4.14 5.79
C GLU A 78 15.12 -4.12 7.09
N CYS A 79 16.36 -4.53 6.87
CA CYS A 79 17.55 -4.26 7.63
C CYS A 79 17.71 -2.77 8.00
N ASP A 80 18.50 -2.56 9.04
CA ASP A 80 18.68 -1.32 9.76
C ASP A 80 19.81 -0.45 9.17
N SER A 81 19.51 0.66 8.46
CA SER A 81 20.41 1.81 8.43
C SER A 81 19.66 3.14 8.46
N ASP A 82 20.19 4.03 9.28
CA ASP A 82 19.84 5.43 9.33
C ASP A 82 20.47 6.15 8.16
N GLN A 83 19.62 6.73 7.31
CA GLN A 83 19.80 7.91 6.45
C GLN A 83 19.02 7.68 5.15
N ASP A 84 17.73 8.03 5.16
CA ASP A 84 16.96 8.47 3.97
C ASP A 84 15.58 8.95 4.47
N GLU A 85 15.39 10.28 4.56
CA GLU A 85 14.18 10.93 5.12
C GLU A 85 12.96 10.97 4.17
N ASP A 86 13.00 10.24 3.04
CA ASP A 86 12.06 10.51 1.93
C ASP A 86 11.21 9.32 1.43
N ASP A 87 11.26 8.11 2.02
CA ASP A 87 10.27 7.04 1.71
C ASP A 87 9.27 6.79 2.85
N ASP A 88 8.12 7.47 2.76
CA ASP A 88 7.02 7.46 3.74
C ASP A 88 6.18 6.16 3.72
N ASN A 89 6.51 5.15 2.92
CA ASN A 89 5.65 3.95 2.79
C ASN A 89 5.74 2.99 3.99
N LEU A 90 6.91 2.86 4.63
CA LEU A 90 7.12 1.99 5.80
C LEU A 90 7.79 2.70 6.99
N SER A 91 8.08 4.01 6.89
CA SER A 91 8.76 4.80 7.95
C SER A 91 8.03 4.77 9.30
N TRP A 92 6.74 4.45 9.31
CA TRP A 92 5.93 4.33 10.51
C TRP A 92 6.12 3.01 11.27
N ILE A 93 6.71 1.98 10.65
CA ILE A 93 7.00 0.67 11.27
C ILE A 93 8.35 0.69 12.03
N ARG A 94 9.22 1.69 11.78
CA ARG A 94 10.54 1.84 12.44
C ARG A 94 10.38 2.16 13.92
N THR A 95 10.67 1.17 14.76
CA THR A 95 10.90 1.32 16.21
C THR A 95 12.39 1.53 16.42
N LYS A 96 12.92 2.70 16.06
CA LYS A 96 14.29 3.05 16.49
C LYS A 96 14.27 3.46 17.95
N GLY A 97 14.84 2.60 18.78
CA GLY A 97 15.20 2.94 20.15
C GLY A 97 16.10 4.17 20.15
N GLY A 98 15.75 5.15 20.99
CA GLY A 98 16.59 6.32 21.24
C GLY A 98 16.07 7.65 20.69
N SER A 99 14.85 8.04 21.02
CA SER A 99 14.47 9.44 21.33
C SER A 99 12.98 9.49 21.70
N ARG A 100 12.57 10.33 22.65
CA ARG A 100 11.18 10.49 23.17
C ARG A 100 10.20 11.08 22.13
N SER A 101 10.30 10.71 20.86
CA SER A 101 9.27 10.98 19.87
C SER A 101 8.09 10.03 20.13
N ARG A 102 6.86 10.56 20.17
CA ARG A 102 5.63 9.79 20.42
C ARG A 102 5.51 8.72 19.32
N SER A 103 6.01 7.51 19.61
CA SER A 103 6.10 6.38 18.69
C SER A 103 4.71 6.02 18.18
N LEU A 104 4.62 5.67 16.89
CA LEU A 104 3.39 5.11 16.32
C LEU A 104 2.96 3.88 17.12
N VAL A 105 1.65 3.70 17.29
CA VAL A 105 1.09 2.51 17.91
C VAL A 105 0.66 1.51 16.82
N PRO A 106 1.30 0.34 16.68
CA PRO A 106 0.83 -0.67 15.75
C PRO A 106 -0.52 -1.25 16.21
N SER A 107 -1.41 -1.55 15.26
CA SER A 107 -2.68 -2.21 15.52
C SER A 107 -2.95 -3.31 14.49
N LEU A 108 -3.43 -4.46 14.97
CA LEU A 108 -4.02 -5.50 14.11
C LEU A 108 -5.43 -5.13 13.62
N GLY A 109 -5.98 -4.03 14.13
CA GLY A 109 -7.31 -3.57 13.83
C GLY A 109 -7.48 -3.06 12.40
N THR A 110 -8.74 -3.09 11.96
CA THR A 110 -9.21 -2.53 10.71
C THR A 110 -9.88 -1.18 10.94
N LEU A 111 -9.45 -0.15 10.23
CA LEU A 111 -10.12 1.15 10.20
C LEU A 111 -11.13 1.17 9.06
N VAL A 112 -12.41 1.42 9.37
CA VAL A 112 -13.49 1.62 8.41
C VAL A 112 -13.86 3.10 8.38
N VAL A 113 -13.83 3.71 7.20
CA VAL A 113 -14.20 5.11 6.99
C VAL A 113 -15.49 5.17 6.17
N CYS A 114 -16.55 5.70 6.76
CA CYS A 114 -17.89 5.77 6.18
C CYS A 114 -18.25 7.20 5.70
N PRO A 115 -19.16 7.35 4.72
CA PRO A 115 -19.65 8.64 4.22
C PRO A 115 -20.32 9.49 5.31
N ASP A 116 -20.23 10.82 5.17
CA ASP A 116 -20.85 11.77 6.11
C ASP A 116 -22.39 11.82 5.97
N SER A 117 -22.93 11.30 4.87
CA SER A 117 -24.37 11.12 4.66
C SER A 117 -24.96 10.02 5.53
N THR A 118 -24.13 9.22 6.21
CA THR A 118 -24.53 8.26 7.23
C THR A 118 -24.86 9.02 8.52
N PRO A 119 -26.14 9.08 8.96
CA PRO A 119 -26.49 9.63 10.26
C PRO A 119 -25.67 8.99 11.39
N ALA A 120 -25.44 9.69 12.50
CA ALA A 120 -24.73 9.12 13.66
C ALA A 120 -25.37 7.81 14.17
N SER A 121 -26.67 7.59 13.91
CA SER A 121 -27.40 6.34 14.17
C SER A 121 -27.08 5.20 13.19
N LEU A 122 -26.62 5.48 11.96
CA LEU A 122 -26.24 4.49 10.93
C LEU A 122 -24.72 4.24 10.82
N LEU A 123 -23.84 4.93 11.57
CA LEU A 123 -22.54 4.33 11.94
C LEU A 123 -22.77 2.98 12.65
N GLY A 124 -23.91 2.89 13.33
CA GLY A 124 -24.49 1.66 13.82
C GLY A 124 -24.87 0.64 12.74
N GLN A 125 -24.77 0.91 11.43
CA GLN A 125 -25.00 -0.11 10.40
C GLN A 125 -23.87 -1.13 10.41
N TRP A 126 -22.61 -0.70 10.26
CA TRP A 126 -21.45 -1.60 10.38
C TRP A 126 -21.42 -2.29 11.76
N GLU A 127 -21.63 -1.53 12.84
CA GLU A 127 -21.72 -2.11 14.18
C GLU A 127 -22.89 -3.11 14.31
N GLY A 128 -24.05 -2.79 13.72
CA GLY A 128 -25.25 -3.60 13.74
C GLY A 128 -25.10 -4.87 12.91
N GLU A 129 -24.43 -4.79 11.76
CA GLU A 129 -24.04 -5.95 10.96
C GLU A 129 -23.10 -6.87 11.75
N VAL A 130 -22.09 -6.31 12.44
CA VAL A 130 -21.21 -7.10 13.32
C VAL A 130 -22.00 -7.74 14.46
N ARG A 131 -22.86 -6.98 15.17
CA ARG A 131 -23.69 -7.51 16.27
C ARG A 131 -24.63 -8.63 15.82
N ARG A 132 -25.23 -8.49 14.63
CA ARG A 132 -26.16 -9.47 14.05
C ARG A 132 -25.44 -10.72 13.57
N HIS A 133 -24.32 -10.56 12.88
CA HIS A 133 -23.69 -11.66 12.13
C HIS A 133 -22.44 -12.24 12.77
N VAL A 134 -21.89 -11.63 13.83
CA VAL A 134 -20.66 -12.10 14.49
C VAL A 134 -20.93 -12.44 15.96
N SER A 135 -20.30 -13.50 16.44
CA SER A 135 -20.27 -13.87 17.86
C SER A 135 -19.55 -12.80 18.70
N LYS A 136 -20.12 -12.42 19.85
CA LYS A 136 -19.66 -11.27 20.66
C LYS A 136 -18.18 -11.35 21.08
N GLU A 137 -17.62 -12.53 21.19
CA GLU A 137 -16.24 -12.77 21.63
C GLU A 137 -15.21 -12.67 20.49
N LYS A 138 -15.67 -12.67 19.24
CA LYS A 138 -14.81 -12.79 18.05
C LYS A 138 -14.44 -11.44 17.41
N MET A 139 -15.09 -10.33 17.78
CA MET A 139 -14.74 -9.01 17.24
C MET A 139 -15.19 -7.86 18.16
N ASN A 140 -14.23 -7.02 18.57
CA ASN A 140 -14.50 -5.80 19.33
C ASN A 140 -14.53 -4.57 18.41
N VAL A 141 -15.67 -3.88 18.38
CA VAL A 141 -15.91 -2.71 17.51
C VAL A 141 -15.95 -1.43 18.34
N TYR A 142 -15.30 -0.37 17.85
CA TYR A 142 -15.36 0.97 18.42
C TYR A 142 -15.82 2.00 17.41
N ILE A 143 -16.84 2.78 17.77
CA ILE A 143 -17.31 3.91 16.97
C ILE A 143 -16.51 5.16 17.38
N TYR A 144 -15.61 5.58 16.51
CA TYR A 144 -14.80 6.77 16.67
C TYR A 144 -15.55 8.00 16.16
N HIS A 145 -16.48 8.53 16.97
CA HIS A 145 -17.31 9.69 16.62
C HIS A 145 -17.62 10.60 17.84
N GLY A 146 -18.08 11.84 17.58
CA GLY A 146 -18.52 12.77 18.62
C GLY A 146 -17.39 13.57 19.29
N ALA A 147 -17.69 14.43 20.25
CA ALA A 147 -16.68 15.28 20.89
C ALA A 147 -15.82 14.53 21.93
N THR A 148 -16.37 13.45 22.52
CA THR A 148 -15.77 12.65 23.60
C THR A 148 -15.08 11.38 23.08
N ARG A 149 -14.37 11.48 21.95
CA ARG A 149 -13.63 10.37 21.34
C ARG A 149 -12.44 9.98 22.20
N GLU A 150 -12.06 8.70 22.13
CA GLU A 150 -10.84 8.20 22.76
C GLU A 150 -9.62 8.94 22.19
N SER A 151 -8.85 9.57 23.08
CA SER A 151 -7.65 10.32 22.71
C SER A 151 -6.38 9.48 22.88
N ASN A 152 -6.48 8.32 23.54
CA ASN A 152 -5.37 7.42 23.78
C ASN A 152 -5.16 6.45 22.61
N ASP A 153 -4.11 6.72 21.84
CA ASP A 153 -3.65 5.91 20.70
C ASP A 153 -3.51 4.42 21.04
N LYS A 154 -3.06 4.08 22.26
CA LYS A 154 -2.89 2.67 22.69
C LYS A 154 -4.21 1.96 22.89
N ARG A 155 -5.21 2.64 23.46
CA ARG A 155 -6.56 2.07 23.65
C ARG A 155 -7.25 1.91 22.31
N LEU A 156 -7.08 2.87 21.42
CA LEU A 156 -7.64 2.82 20.07
C LEU A 156 -7.09 1.63 19.27
N ALA A 157 -5.81 1.30 19.44
CA ALA A 157 -5.16 0.18 18.76
C ALA A 157 -5.60 -1.21 19.24
N LEU A 158 -6.28 -1.33 20.39
CA LEU A 158 -6.76 -2.60 20.94
C LEU A 158 -8.05 -3.10 20.29
N TYR A 159 -8.78 -2.25 19.57
CA TYR A 159 -10.02 -2.64 18.91
C TYR A 159 -9.73 -3.36 17.58
N ASP A 160 -10.50 -4.42 17.31
CA ASP A 160 -10.40 -5.19 16.05
C ASP A 160 -10.96 -4.39 14.88
N MET A 161 -11.99 -3.58 15.13
CA MET A 161 -12.59 -2.68 14.15
C MET A 161 -12.82 -1.31 14.76
N VAL A 162 -12.37 -0.26 14.07
CA VAL A 162 -12.67 1.13 14.40
C VAL A 162 -13.42 1.76 13.25
N ILE A 163 -14.61 2.31 13.52
CA ILE A 163 -15.47 2.92 12.51
C ILE A 163 -15.46 4.44 12.72
N THR A 164 -15.18 5.20 11.66
CA THR A 164 -15.14 6.67 11.68
C THR A 164 -15.78 7.24 10.41
N THR A 165 -15.96 8.57 10.35
CA THR A 165 -16.43 9.26 9.14
C THR A 165 -15.31 9.97 8.40
N TYR A 166 -15.52 10.24 7.11
CA TYR A 166 -14.59 11.04 6.29
C TYR A 166 -14.36 12.44 6.87
N THR A 167 -15.38 13.08 7.46
CA THR A 167 -15.21 14.38 8.09
C THR A 167 -14.25 14.33 9.28
N ILE A 168 -14.32 13.29 10.12
CA ILE A 168 -13.38 13.14 11.25
C ILE A 168 -11.97 12.90 10.74
N VAL A 169 -11.79 12.00 9.77
CA VAL A 169 -10.47 11.75 9.15
C VAL A 169 -9.89 13.05 8.59
N ARG A 170 -10.70 13.87 7.91
CA ARG A 170 -10.29 15.18 7.40
C ARG A 170 -9.87 16.13 8.53
N MET A 171 -10.63 16.20 9.61
CA MET A 171 -10.34 17.07 10.75
C MET A 171 -9.07 16.66 11.48
N GLU A 172 -8.84 15.36 11.67
CA GLU A 172 -7.66 14.83 12.34
C GLU A 172 -6.40 14.85 11.49
N GLY A 173 -6.55 14.74 10.17
CA GLY A 173 -5.43 14.87 9.24
C GLY A 173 -4.94 16.32 9.12
N PHE A 174 -5.84 17.28 9.37
CA PHE A 174 -5.59 18.72 9.25
C PHE A 174 -6.18 19.51 10.43
N PRO A 175 -5.70 19.30 11.67
CA PRO A 175 -6.15 20.08 12.82
C PRO A 175 -5.77 21.57 12.63
N GLY A 176 -6.63 22.46 13.11
CA GLY A 176 -6.79 23.82 12.60
C GLY A 176 -5.60 24.81 12.68
N ARG A 177 -5.63 25.75 11.71
CA ARG A 177 -5.02 27.09 11.55
C ARG A 177 -3.49 27.26 11.68
N LYS A 178 -2.89 27.55 10.52
CA LYS A 178 -1.59 28.24 10.29
C LYS A 178 -0.28 27.47 10.50
N GLU A 179 -0.23 26.17 10.25
CA GLU A 179 1.00 25.66 9.67
C GLU A 179 0.93 25.94 8.17
N HIS A 180 1.90 26.69 7.66
CA HIS A 180 2.18 26.76 6.23
C HIS A 180 2.51 25.33 5.79
N ILE A 181 1.49 24.53 5.52
CA ILE A 181 1.66 23.29 4.78
C ILE A 181 2.27 23.76 3.47
N ASN A 182 3.55 23.46 3.29
CA ASN A 182 4.30 23.85 2.11
C ASN A 182 3.82 22.96 0.96
N ILE A 183 2.58 23.21 0.51
CA ILE A 183 1.93 22.54 -0.60
C ILE A 183 2.66 23.03 -1.83
N LYS A 184 3.72 22.31 -2.23
CA LYS A 184 4.50 22.62 -3.43
C LYS A 184 3.61 22.62 -4.68
N THR A 185 2.52 21.84 -4.70
CA THR A 185 1.54 21.83 -5.81
C THR A 185 0.11 21.48 -5.35
N LYS A 186 -0.91 22.15 -5.92
CA LYS A 186 -2.34 21.95 -5.62
C LYS A 186 -2.76 20.52 -5.98
N GLY A 187 -2.76 19.62 -4.99
CA GLY A 187 -3.16 18.22 -5.17
C GLY A 187 -2.18 17.19 -4.59
N ASP A 188 -0.99 17.58 -4.15
CA ASP A 188 -0.02 16.69 -3.49
C ASP A 188 -0.55 16.16 -2.15
N ILE A 189 0.02 15.05 -1.66
CA ILE A 189 -0.26 14.59 -0.29
C ILE A 189 0.60 15.46 0.62
N PRO A 190 0.00 16.25 1.52
CA PRO A 190 0.78 17.06 2.45
C PRO A 190 1.69 16.21 3.34
N LYS A 191 2.96 16.59 3.46
CA LYS A 191 3.86 16.04 4.49
C LYS A 191 3.53 16.70 5.84
N VAL A 192 2.56 16.15 6.55
CA VAL A 192 2.20 16.61 7.91
C VAL A 192 2.92 15.74 8.93
N LYS A 193 3.60 16.37 9.91
CA LYS A 193 4.27 15.63 10.98
C LYS A 193 3.22 14.91 11.84
N ALA A 194 3.43 13.64 12.18
CA ALA A 194 2.49 12.85 12.99
C ALA A 194 2.12 13.51 14.33
N LYS A 195 3.05 14.26 14.94
CA LYS A 195 2.80 15.02 16.17
C LYS A 195 1.72 16.12 16.03
N ASN A 196 1.44 16.53 14.81
CA ASN A 196 0.46 17.55 14.45
C ASN A 196 -0.82 16.93 13.86
N GLN A 197 -1.00 15.60 13.96
CA GLN A 197 -2.20 14.89 13.52
C GLN A 197 -2.94 14.26 14.71
N GLY A 198 -4.21 13.95 14.51
CA GLY A 198 -5.06 13.26 15.50
C GLY A 198 -4.69 11.78 15.70
N SER A 199 -5.34 11.13 16.66
CA SER A 199 -5.05 9.76 17.08
C SER A 199 -5.17 8.74 15.94
N LEU A 200 -6.10 8.93 15.00
CA LEU A 200 -6.27 8.03 13.84
C LEU A 200 -5.02 7.93 12.95
N PHE A 201 -4.20 8.97 12.92
CA PHE A 201 -2.97 9.04 12.13
C PHE A 201 -1.73 8.55 12.90
N ARG A 202 -1.88 8.32 14.21
CA ARG A 202 -0.82 7.80 15.10
C ARG A 202 -0.95 6.30 15.36
N VAL A 203 -2.02 5.68 14.88
CA VAL A 203 -2.21 4.24 14.86
C VAL A 203 -1.81 3.69 13.48
N GLY A 204 -1.02 2.63 13.45
CA GLY A 204 -0.67 1.89 12.24
C GLY A 204 -1.67 0.77 12.00
N TRP A 205 -2.63 0.99 11.11
CA TRP A 205 -3.73 0.07 10.84
C TRP A 205 -3.29 -1.09 9.95
N THR A 206 -3.75 -2.30 10.25
CA THR A 206 -3.47 -3.44 9.36
C THR A 206 -4.22 -3.30 8.05
N ARG A 207 -5.47 -2.87 8.15
CA ARG A 207 -6.37 -2.68 7.02
C ARG A 207 -7.09 -1.33 7.13
N ILE A 208 -7.24 -0.64 6.01
CA ILE A 208 -8.05 0.58 5.87
C ILE A 208 -9.12 0.30 4.81
N ILE A 209 -10.38 0.46 5.17
CA ILE A 209 -11.54 0.28 4.31
C ILE A 209 -12.23 1.62 4.14
N LEU A 210 -12.44 2.01 2.88
CA LEU A 210 -13.26 3.15 2.51
C LEU A 210 -14.61 2.63 2.04
N ASP A 211 -15.64 2.87 2.82
CA ASP A 211 -17.01 2.62 2.41
C ASP A 211 -17.53 3.80 1.58
N GLU A 212 -18.30 3.52 0.54
CA GLU A 212 -18.68 4.49 -0.49
C GLU A 212 -17.48 5.34 -0.98
N ALA A 213 -16.44 4.63 -1.44
CA ALA A 213 -15.16 5.22 -1.83
C ALA A 213 -15.25 6.29 -2.94
N HIS A 214 -16.39 6.38 -3.64
CA HIS A 214 -16.68 7.49 -4.56
C HIS A 214 -16.63 8.86 -3.87
N THR A 215 -16.73 8.92 -2.54
CA THR A 215 -16.55 10.14 -1.72
C THR A 215 -15.19 10.81 -1.95
N ILE A 216 -14.13 10.06 -2.24
CA ILE A 216 -12.76 10.60 -2.45
C ILE A 216 -12.40 10.85 -3.91
N ARG A 217 -13.36 10.81 -4.84
CA ARG A 217 -13.16 10.93 -6.30
C ARG A 217 -12.31 12.12 -6.76
N ASN A 218 -12.31 13.22 -6.00
CA ASN A 218 -11.47 14.37 -6.28
C ASN A 218 -10.21 14.39 -5.39
N HIS A 219 -9.08 14.01 -5.98
CA HIS A 219 -7.76 13.91 -5.34
C HIS A 219 -7.24 15.22 -4.72
N ARG A 220 -7.80 16.38 -5.11
CA ARG A 220 -7.39 17.70 -4.61
C ARG A 220 -8.08 18.07 -3.30
N THR A 221 -9.14 17.35 -2.93
CA THR A 221 -9.87 17.62 -1.69
C THR A 221 -9.03 17.26 -0.48
N LYS A 222 -9.19 18.02 0.62
CA LYS A 222 -8.56 17.69 1.90
C LYS A 222 -9.00 16.31 2.39
N THR A 223 -10.24 15.89 2.13
CA THR A 223 -10.72 14.56 2.49
C THR A 223 -9.90 13.46 1.79
N SER A 224 -9.75 13.54 0.46
CA SER A 224 -8.95 12.57 -0.30
C SER A 224 -7.49 12.56 0.15
N GLN A 225 -6.90 13.75 0.38
CA GLN A 225 -5.54 13.89 0.91
C GLN A 225 -5.40 13.27 2.31
N ALA A 226 -6.34 13.52 3.22
CA ALA A 226 -6.34 12.98 4.58
C ALA A 226 -6.41 11.45 4.60
N VAL A 227 -7.28 10.89 3.77
CA VAL A 227 -7.41 9.44 3.64
C VAL A 227 -6.12 8.80 3.08
N CYS A 228 -5.46 9.45 2.12
CA CYS A 228 -4.17 8.97 1.61
C CYS A 228 -3.04 9.06 2.66
N MET A 229 -3.12 10.00 3.60
CA MET A 229 -2.17 10.17 4.72
C MET A 229 -2.33 9.12 5.84
N LEU A 230 -3.47 8.42 5.92
CA LEU A 230 -3.66 7.35 6.91
C LEU A 230 -2.57 6.29 6.79
N ARG A 231 -2.10 5.78 7.92
CA ARG A 231 -1.02 4.79 8.00
C ARG A 231 -1.62 3.40 8.09
N GLY A 232 -1.35 2.59 7.07
CA GLY A 232 -1.79 1.21 7.07
C GLY A 232 -1.45 0.47 5.79
N GLY A 233 -1.36 -0.86 5.92
CA GLY A 233 -0.82 -1.77 4.91
C GLY A 233 -1.82 -2.11 3.82
N ARG A 234 -2.94 -2.75 4.18
CA ARG A 234 -3.94 -3.26 3.23
C ARG A 234 -5.03 -2.23 3.00
N ARG A 235 -5.39 -1.94 1.76
CA ARG A 235 -6.30 -0.84 1.42
C ARG A 235 -7.45 -1.31 0.53
N TRP A 236 -8.68 -1.09 1.00
CA TRP A 236 -9.88 -1.48 0.29
C TRP A 236 -10.76 -0.27 0.00
N ALA A 237 -11.11 -0.08 -1.26
CA ALA A 237 -12.12 0.87 -1.69
C ALA A 237 -13.41 0.09 -2.00
N VAL A 238 -14.44 0.25 -1.19
CA VAL A 238 -15.71 -0.42 -1.32
C VAL A 238 -16.70 0.58 -1.91
N THR A 239 -17.28 0.31 -3.07
CA THR A 239 -18.20 1.24 -3.75
C THR A 239 -19.04 0.49 -4.78
N GLY A 240 -20.34 0.74 -4.84
CA GLY A 240 -21.17 0.18 -5.92
C GLY A 240 -20.97 0.86 -7.27
N THR A 241 -20.31 2.02 -7.31
CA THR A 241 -20.08 2.79 -8.55
C THR A 241 -18.65 3.34 -8.57
N PRO A 242 -17.64 2.53 -8.92
CA PRO A 242 -16.23 2.93 -8.84
C PRO A 242 -15.84 4.03 -9.84
N VAL A 243 -16.53 4.14 -10.97
CA VAL A 243 -16.22 5.09 -12.04
C VAL A 243 -17.53 5.70 -12.53
N GLN A 244 -17.76 6.97 -12.22
CA GLN A 244 -18.96 7.67 -12.70
C GLN A 244 -18.63 8.51 -13.93
N ASN A 245 -17.68 9.46 -13.85
CA ASN A 245 -17.67 10.53 -14.85
C ASN A 245 -16.32 10.92 -15.45
N GLN A 246 -15.14 10.61 -14.87
CA GLN A 246 -13.84 11.01 -15.45
C GLN A 246 -12.66 10.10 -15.05
N GLU A 247 -11.59 10.04 -15.87
CA GLU A 247 -10.32 9.33 -15.56
C GLU A 247 -9.74 9.73 -14.19
N MET A 248 -9.99 10.96 -13.77
CA MET A 248 -9.50 11.51 -12.49
C MET A 248 -10.18 10.91 -11.26
N ASP A 249 -11.39 10.35 -11.40
CA ASP A 249 -12.10 9.68 -10.31
C ASP A 249 -11.36 8.39 -9.94
N LEU A 250 -10.97 7.61 -10.97
CA LEU A 250 -10.17 6.41 -10.82
C LEU A 250 -8.78 6.72 -10.26
N TYR A 251 -8.15 7.82 -10.69
CA TYR A 251 -6.85 8.24 -10.16
C TYR A 251 -6.87 8.41 -8.64
N SER A 252 -7.93 8.99 -8.07
CA SER A 252 -8.04 9.16 -6.62
C SER A 252 -8.09 7.83 -5.87
N LEU A 253 -8.75 6.81 -6.43
CA LEU A 253 -8.77 5.46 -5.88
C LEU A 253 -7.41 4.78 -6.02
N ILE A 254 -6.77 4.86 -7.19
CA ILE A 254 -5.42 4.35 -7.45
C ILE A 254 -4.40 4.95 -6.48
N ARG A 255 -4.50 6.26 -6.23
CA ARG A 255 -3.67 6.99 -5.27
C ARG A 255 -3.89 6.49 -3.85
N PHE A 256 -5.14 6.28 -3.45
CA PHE A 256 -5.45 5.71 -2.14
C PHE A 256 -4.84 4.31 -2.00
N LEU A 257 -4.96 3.45 -3.03
CA LEU A 257 -4.45 2.08 -3.07
C LEU A 257 -2.92 1.99 -3.17
N ARG A 258 -2.22 3.09 -3.47
CA ARG A 258 -0.75 3.16 -3.62
C ARG A 258 -0.20 2.26 -4.73
N THR A 259 -0.92 2.19 -5.85
CA THR A 259 -0.51 1.39 -7.01
C THR A 259 0.59 2.09 -7.81
N LYS A 260 1.85 1.96 -7.36
CA LYS A 260 3.02 2.47 -8.10
C LYS A 260 3.09 1.87 -9.52
N PRO A 261 3.42 2.66 -10.55
CA PRO A 261 3.73 4.10 -10.55
C PRO A 261 2.52 5.04 -10.69
N PHE A 262 1.31 4.51 -10.70
CA PHE A 262 0.11 5.26 -11.05
C PHE A 262 -0.47 6.06 -9.88
N ASP A 263 0.05 5.87 -8.67
CA ASP A 263 -0.28 6.61 -7.46
C ASP A 263 0.38 8.00 -7.37
N ASP A 264 1.40 8.24 -8.20
CA ASP A 264 2.15 9.49 -8.21
C ASP A 264 1.79 10.40 -9.40
N TYR A 265 0.88 11.34 -9.15
CA TYR A 265 0.58 12.44 -10.07
C TYR A 265 1.60 13.58 -10.00
N THR A 266 2.51 13.57 -9.01
CA THR A 266 3.42 14.70 -8.71
C THR A 266 4.59 14.85 -9.68
N VAL A 267 4.69 13.99 -10.68
CA VAL A 267 5.53 14.25 -11.83
C VAL A 267 4.87 15.35 -12.68
N LYS A 268 5.23 16.61 -12.41
CA LYS A 268 4.76 17.85 -13.05
C LYS A 268 4.36 17.67 -14.53
N ALA A 269 3.10 17.33 -14.79
CA ALA A 269 2.59 17.25 -16.17
C ALA A 269 2.64 18.60 -16.89
N LYS A 270 2.74 19.72 -16.15
CA LYS A 270 2.86 21.07 -16.72
C LYS A 270 4.29 21.44 -17.17
N ASN A 271 5.34 20.82 -16.63
CA ASN A 271 6.74 21.19 -16.93
C ASN A 271 7.61 20.01 -17.40
N GLN A 272 7.06 18.80 -17.53
CA GLN A 272 7.80 17.67 -18.11
C GLN A 272 7.43 17.49 -19.58
N GLY A 273 8.42 17.06 -20.38
CA GLY A 273 8.21 16.73 -21.78
C GLY A 273 7.12 15.66 -21.95
N SER A 274 6.50 15.65 -23.13
CA SER A 274 5.40 14.73 -23.49
C SER A 274 5.68 13.26 -23.12
N LEU A 275 6.95 12.84 -23.21
CA LEU A 275 7.43 11.49 -22.87
C LEU A 275 7.01 10.99 -21.48
N PHE A 276 6.98 11.86 -20.46
CA PHE A 276 6.67 11.49 -19.08
C PHE A 276 5.17 11.46 -18.77
N ARG A 277 4.36 12.05 -19.66
CA ARG A 277 2.89 12.08 -19.52
C ARG A 277 2.24 10.82 -20.06
N VAL A 278 2.91 10.12 -20.98
CA VAL A 278 2.43 8.88 -21.59
C VAL A 278 2.64 7.72 -20.62
N GLY A 279 1.58 6.93 -20.40
CA GLY A 279 1.66 5.64 -19.71
C GLY A 279 2.09 4.55 -20.69
N TRP A 280 3.35 4.15 -20.62
CA TRP A 280 3.91 3.13 -21.51
C TRP A 280 3.54 1.73 -21.02
N THR A 281 3.06 0.87 -21.93
CA THR A 281 2.89 -0.56 -21.59
C THR A 281 4.25 -1.21 -21.31
N ARG A 282 5.28 -0.80 -22.05
CA ARG A 282 6.64 -1.31 -21.94
C ARG A 282 7.66 -0.19 -22.10
N ILE A 283 8.73 -0.22 -21.30
CA ILE A 283 9.90 0.64 -21.42
C ILE A 283 11.11 -0.28 -21.62
N ILE A 284 11.90 -0.02 -22.66
CA ILE A 284 13.11 -0.77 -22.97
C ILE A 284 14.28 0.23 -22.96
N LEU A 285 15.31 -0.08 -22.18
CA LEU A 285 16.59 0.60 -22.27
C LEU A 285 17.50 -0.23 -23.13
N ASP A 286 17.91 0.34 -24.25
CA ASP A 286 19.07 -0.14 -24.98
C ASP A 286 20.33 0.48 -24.36
N GLU A 287 21.44 -0.26 -24.42
CA GLU A 287 22.69 0.08 -23.73
C GLU A 287 22.50 0.53 -22.27
N ALA A 288 21.77 -0.30 -21.51
CA ALA A 288 21.37 0.00 -20.13
C ALA A 288 22.54 0.27 -19.17
N HIS A 289 23.78 -0.12 -19.53
CA HIS A 289 24.99 0.27 -18.80
C HIS A 289 25.14 1.81 -18.67
N THR A 290 24.48 2.59 -19.52
CA THR A 290 24.41 4.07 -19.47
C THR A 290 23.85 4.59 -18.14
N ILE A 291 22.92 3.86 -17.51
CA ILE A 291 22.28 4.28 -16.24
C ILE A 291 22.92 3.68 -14.98
N ARG A 292 24.11 3.08 -15.10
CA ARG A 292 24.82 2.37 -14.00
C ARG A 292 24.97 3.15 -12.70
N ASN A 293 24.94 4.48 -12.74
CA ASN A 293 24.96 5.33 -11.56
C ASN A 293 23.56 5.91 -11.26
N HIS A 294 22.92 5.37 -10.23
CA HIS A 294 21.58 5.74 -9.76
C HIS A 294 21.44 7.23 -9.33
N ARG A 295 22.55 7.92 -9.07
CA ARG A 295 22.56 9.35 -8.69
C ARG A 295 22.46 10.28 -9.91
N THR A 296 22.71 9.78 -11.11
CA THR A 296 22.67 10.60 -12.34
C THR A 296 21.25 11.04 -12.66
N LYS A 297 21.11 12.24 -13.23
CA LYS A 297 19.81 12.76 -13.70
C LYS A 297 19.19 11.84 -14.75
N THR A 298 19.99 11.22 -15.61
CA THR A 298 19.54 10.27 -16.63
C THR A 298 18.92 9.02 -16.00
N SER A 299 19.60 8.40 -15.05
CA SER A 299 19.08 7.22 -14.33
C SER A 299 17.79 7.56 -13.58
N GLN A 300 17.76 8.71 -12.89
CA GLN A 300 16.56 9.19 -12.20
C GLN A 300 15.38 9.44 -13.17
N ALA A 301 15.63 10.13 -14.28
CA ALA A 301 14.62 10.45 -15.29
C ALA A 301 14.02 9.18 -15.91
N VAL A 302 14.86 8.22 -16.30
CA VAL A 302 14.40 6.94 -16.86
C VAL A 302 13.59 6.14 -15.83
N CYS A 303 13.97 6.16 -14.56
CA CYS A 303 13.20 5.53 -13.49
C CYS A 303 11.81 6.18 -13.29
N MET A 304 11.67 7.47 -13.57
CA MET A 304 10.41 8.23 -13.46
C MET A 304 9.41 7.94 -14.60
N LEU A 305 9.85 7.36 -15.72
CA LEU A 305 8.95 7.03 -16.84
C LEU A 305 7.79 6.14 -16.37
N ARG A 306 6.57 6.47 -16.79
CA ARG A 306 5.38 5.71 -16.39
C ARG A 306 5.26 4.47 -17.26
N GLY A 307 5.44 3.29 -16.67
CA GLY A 307 5.19 2.04 -17.37
C GLY A 307 5.31 0.80 -16.50
N GLY A 308 4.57 -0.25 -16.89
CA GLY A 308 4.41 -1.49 -16.12
C GLY A 308 5.44 -2.56 -16.43
N ARG A 309 5.88 -2.70 -17.69
CA ARG A 309 6.89 -3.69 -18.09
C ARG A 309 8.21 -2.99 -18.40
N ARG A 310 9.31 -3.43 -17.79
CA ARG A 310 10.61 -2.76 -17.91
C ARG A 310 11.70 -3.75 -18.30
N TRP A 311 12.50 -3.39 -19.29
CA TRP A 311 13.52 -4.24 -19.90
C TRP A 311 14.81 -3.45 -20.01
N ALA A 312 15.91 -4.05 -19.58
CA ALA A 312 17.25 -3.48 -19.71
C ALA A 312 18.06 -4.41 -20.63
N VAL A 313 18.47 -3.89 -21.78
CA VAL A 313 19.29 -4.58 -22.76
C VAL A 313 20.69 -3.97 -22.71
N THR A 314 21.70 -4.80 -22.51
CA THR A 314 23.10 -4.35 -22.44
C THR A 314 24.06 -5.53 -22.67
N GLY A 315 25.15 -5.27 -23.41
CA GLY A 315 26.25 -6.24 -23.57
C GLY A 315 27.17 -6.34 -22.35
N THR A 316 27.08 -5.37 -21.43
CA THR A 316 27.94 -5.21 -20.25
C THR A 316 27.10 -4.97 -18.99
N PRO A 317 26.31 -5.95 -18.53
CA PRO A 317 25.33 -5.76 -17.47
C PRO A 317 25.94 -5.39 -16.11
N VAL A 318 27.18 -5.83 -15.84
CA VAL A 318 27.92 -5.53 -14.62
C VAL A 318 29.39 -5.38 -15.00
N GLN A 319 29.94 -4.17 -14.86
CA GLN A 319 31.37 -3.95 -15.13
C GLN A 319 32.17 -3.92 -13.84
N ASN A 320 31.85 -3.06 -12.86
CA ASN A 320 32.82 -2.78 -11.81
C ASN A 320 32.29 -2.77 -10.37
N GLN A 321 30.99 -2.68 -10.08
CA GLN A 321 30.48 -2.67 -8.69
C GLN A 321 29.06 -3.23 -8.54
N GLU A 322 28.73 -3.76 -7.35
CA GLU A 322 27.36 -4.18 -6.96
C GLU A 322 26.32 -3.06 -7.14
N MET A 323 26.77 -1.80 -7.06
CA MET A 323 25.94 -0.61 -7.27
C MET A 323 25.53 -0.37 -8.74
N ASP A 324 26.30 -0.90 -9.70
CA ASP A 324 25.91 -0.82 -11.11
C ASP A 324 24.64 -1.62 -11.35
N LEU A 325 24.55 -2.80 -10.72
CA LEU A 325 23.37 -3.65 -10.76
C LEU A 325 22.19 -3.02 -10.03
N TYR A 326 22.41 -2.35 -8.89
CA TYR A 326 21.34 -1.62 -8.18
C TYR A 326 20.61 -0.66 -9.10
N SER A 327 21.33 0.11 -9.92
CA SER A 327 20.71 1.09 -10.82
C SER A 327 19.78 0.42 -11.84
N LEU A 328 20.13 -0.78 -12.32
CA LEU A 328 19.28 -1.59 -13.18
C LEU A 328 18.08 -2.16 -12.42
N ILE A 329 18.28 -2.67 -11.21
CA ILE A 329 17.22 -3.21 -10.35
C ILE A 329 16.19 -2.14 -9.98
N ARG A 330 16.67 -0.94 -9.64
CA ARG A 330 15.84 0.25 -9.41
C ARG A 330 15.02 0.62 -10.63
N PHE A 331 15.62 0.56 -11.82
CA PHE A 331 14.88 0.75 -13.07
C PHE A 331 13.84 -0.37 -13.24
N LEU A 332 14.19 -1.64 -13.04
CA LEU A 332 13.26 -2.76 -13.19
C LEU A 332 12.13 -2.77 -12.13
N ARG A 333 12.27 -2.01 -11.04
CA ARG A 333 11.32 -1.93 -9.91
C ARG A 333 11.08 -3.28 -9.24
N THR A 334 12.17 -4.04 -9.05
CA THR A 334 12.10 -5.34 -8.38
C THR A 334 12.09 -5.16 -6.86
N LYS A 335 10.90 -5.04 -6.28
CA LYS A 335 10.74 -4.97 -4.82
C LYS A 335 11.20 -6.26 -4.13
N PRO A 336 11.81 -6.18 -2.93
CA PRO A 336 12.16 -4.95 -2.19
C PRO A 336 13.50 -4.31 -2.62
N PHE A 337 14.22 -4.92 -3.55
CA PHE A 337 15.59 -4.54 -3.93
C PHE A 337 15.71 -3.28 -4.80
N ASP A 338 14.58 -2.68 -5.23
CA ASP A 338 14.55 -1.40 -5.93
C ASP A 338 14.73 -0.19 -4.99
N ASP A 339 14.71 -0.42 -3.68
CA ASP A 339 15.09 0.55 -2.66
C ASP A 339 16.61 0.52 -2.36
N TYR A 340 17.21 1.70 -2.20
CA TYR A 340 18.65 1.85 -1.99
C TYR A 340 19.09 1.31 -0.63
N THR A 341 18.28 1.54 0.40
CA THR A 341 18.58 1.14 1.76
C THR A 341 18.50 -0.38 1.89
N CYS A 342 17.40 -0.98 1.39
CA CYS A 342 17.26 -2.43 1.29
C CYS A 342 18.42 -3.06 0.52
N TRP A 343 18.77 -2.51 -0.64
CA TRP A 343 19.90 -2.99 -1.43
C TRP A 343 21.22 -2.95 -0.65
N LYS A 344 21.54 -1.81 -0.02
CA LYS A 344 22.79 -1.63 0.71
C LYS A 344 22.95 -2.64 1.83
N LEU A 345 21.87 -2.89 2.55
CA LEU A 345 21.91 -3.66 3.77
C LEU A 345 21.66 -5.16 3.57
N GLN A 346 20.87 -5.55 2.55
CA GLN A 346 20.62 -6.96 2.25
C GLN A 346 21.60 -7.55 1.25
N VAL A 347 22.13 -6.72 0.34
CA VAL A 347 22.93 -7.16 -0.81
C VAL A 347 24.37 -6.65 -0.67
N CYS A 348 24.60 -5.32 -0.58
CA CYS A 348 25.94 -4.72 -0.45
C CYS A 348 26.50 -4.68 0.98
N ASN A 349 26.24 -5.71 1.78
CA ASN A 349 26.64 -5.75 3.19
C ASN A 349 27.90 -6.60 3.44
N ASN A 350 28.63 -6.97 2.38
CA ASN A 350 29.81 -7.86 2.40
C ASN A 350 29.59 -9.20 3.12
N SER A 351 28.33 -9.62 3.34
CA SER A 351 28.01 -10.90 3.97
C SER A 351 27.87 -12.00 2.92
N ALA A 352 28.17 -13.24 3.30
CA ALA A 352 27.91 -14.40 2.46
C ALA A 352 26.44 -14.52 2.05
N GLN A 353 25.52 -14.08 2.91
CA GLN A 353 24.09 -14.06 2.61
C GLN A 353 23.73 -12.99 1.55
N GLY A 354 24.38 -11.83 1.60
CA GLY A 354 24.23 -10.77 0.60
C GLY A 354 24.73 -11.18 -0.78
N ALA A 355 25.91 -11.81 -0.84
CA ALA A 355 26.45 -12.38 -2.08
C ALA A 355 25.53 -13.47 -2.67
N ARG A 356 24.91 -14.31 -1.83
CA ARG A 356 23.91 -15.30 -2.27
C ARG A 356 22.65 -14.65 -2.84
N ARG A 357 22.12 -13.59 -2.19
CA ARG A 357 20.97 -12.83 -2.72
C ARG A 357 21.31 -12.17 -4.05
N LEU A 358 22.49 -11.57 -4.16
CA LEU A 358 22.99 -10.97 -5.39
C LEU A 358 23.03 -12.01 -6.53
N ALA A 359 23.63 -13.17 -6.28
CA ALA A 359 23.70 -14.25 -7.26
C ALA A 359 22.31 -14.77 -7.67
N MET A 360 21.36 -14.86 -6.72
CA MET A 360 19.97 -15.23 -7.01
C MET A 360 19.30 -14.17 -7.91
N LEU A 361 19.44 -12.89 -7.59
CA LEU A 361 18.86 -11.79 -8.37
C LEU A 361 19.40 -11.80 -9.80
N VAL A 362 20.71 -11.94 -9.97
CA VAL A 362 21.34 -12.08 -11.28
C VAL A 362 20.79 -13.30 -12.02
N LYS A 363 20.70 -14.46 -11.36
CA LYS A 363 20.19 -15.69 -11.98
C LYS A 363 18.73 -15.61 -12.43
N VAL A 364 17.88 -14.91 -11.67
CA VAL A 364 16.44 -14.81 -11.94
C VAL A 364 16.12 -13.70 -12.95
N LEU A 365 16.85 -12.58 -12.90
CA LEU A 365 16.51 -11.36 -13.65
C LEU A 365 17.36 -11.16 -14.91
N MET A 366 18.53 -11.81 -15.00
CA MET A 366 19.47 -11.61 -16.10
C MET A 366 19.58 -12.86 -16.98
N LEU A 367 19.33 -12.69 -18.28
CA LEU A 367 19.69 -13.66 -19.30
C LEU A 367 20.98 -13.21 -19.99
N ARG A 368 22.06 -13.99 -19.86
CA ARG A 368 23.33 -13.75 -20.56
C ARG A 368 23.60 -14.87 -21.56
N ARG A 369 23.88 -14.51 -22.81
CA ARG A 369 24.28 -15.43 -23.90
C ARG A 369 25.67 -15.05 -24.40
N VAL A 370 26.53 -16.04 -24.64
CA VAL A 370 27.88 -15.84 -25.19
C VAL A 370 27.87 -16.32 -26.64
N LYS A 371 28.65 -15.66 -27.52
CA LYS A 371 28.67 -15.96 -28.96
C LYS A 371 28.95 -17.45 -29.25
N ASP A 372 29.80 -18.08 -28.45
CA ASP A 372 30.16 -19.50 -28.59
C ASP A 372 29.00 -20.48 -28.33
N GLN A 373 27.92 -20.03 -27.67
CA GLN A 373 26.72 -20.85 -27.45
C GLN A 373 25.65 -20.68 -28.55
N VAL A 374 25.78 -19.67 -29.40
CA VAL A 374 24.80 -19.38 -30.48
C VAL A 374 25.20 -20.09 -31.78
N SER A 375 26.48 -20.44 -31.94
CA SER A 375 27.02 -21.14 -33.11
C SER A 375 26.56 -22.60 -33.27
N CYS A 376 25.91 -23.20 -32.27
CA CYS A 376 25.29 -24.54 -32.39
C CYS A 376 23.87 -24.53 -32.98
N VAL A 377 23.28 -23.35 -33.23
CA VAL A 377 21.98 -23.26 -33.94
C VAL A 377 22.24 -22.74 -35.35
N ARG A 378 22.88 -23.58 -36.18
CA ARG A 378 22.69 -23.48 -37.63
C ARG A 378 21.29 -24.03 -37.90
N LEU A 379 20.37 -23.13 -38.21
CA LEU A 379 19.07 -23.44 -38.78
C LEU A 379 19.29 -24.41 -39.97
N ALA A 380 18.76 -25.62 -39.84
CA ALA A 380 18.48 -26.50 -40.97
C ALA A 380 17.15 -26.09 -41.59
#